data_AF-A0AAE1G2R8-F1
#
_entry.id   AF-A0AAE1G2R8-F1
#
_cell.length_a   1.000
_cell.length_b   1.000
_cell.length_c   1.000
_cell.angle_alpha   90.00
_cell.angle_beta   90.00
_cell.angle_gamma   90.00
#
_symmetry.space_group_name_H-M   'P 1'
#
loop_
_entity.id
_entity.type
_entity.pdbx_description
1 polymer ?
#
loop_
_entity_poly.entity_id
_entity_poly.type
_entity_poly.pdbx_seq_one_letter_code
_entity_poly.pdbx_strand_id
1 'polypeptide(L)'
;MCVLLLIVLVKTALQLNISHAGDDLLWATREAVVTVLRDQVHPSCTLILLTDGPANSSAVSQVRKMSRCSVVVVVSESRTFLATLANWSLKGRLLVWATRLLVVTRLTLPHLHSLLSSHWTFSMMNTIFLNLEQLRPNLRCALYGHLPYTPVGAQVVQVALWTPERTVILGSKVTIFPEKHHNFYGSVVNVTAQPFMPFWGEVVQGSEDGRSTVTRYTGTDYYLLETVATVLNFTISVTPSASWQEALQLVAQRVFHVCPVYHILMAFRAEVFDYTVVYEFADFTFVMRKPTLRPQWQSVYHPLGQMVWVGVIMCLLLVTPVLLLMVNLGRGQQYLSFSNGMGVSVVMQDMTGMLLGQDLPRRLSITTSSRVLVGAWLLFVLILGFSYRGNLTASLTIPKFPPRPETLEQLVHAVDRLTIPKYGEAHRKFVMQSTSPVLRTLGELMDVGIPLMEGLRQAKEGRSGHLGGKRNMQQKIAESFIEIDGSTRLYMGRESIFPGPSGWPIPHDAPYKTNFDRIITSALEAGLYEKWAGDMNRQATLDSQRRQRVNRKRQTDSTAIQEGGKTGEEGEVGEGNNIGPALALTHLQGAFLLFLLGITVGVLMFIAEALVIKFY
;
A
#
# COMPACT_ATOMS: atom_id res chain seq x y z
N MET A 1 47.24 25.66 3.23
CA MET A 1 48.04 24.57 2.64
C MET A 1 47.39 23.92 1.41
N CYS A 2 46.08 23.57 1.43
CA CYS A 2 45.41 22.93 0.28
C CYS A 2 45.46 23.70 -1.05
N VAL A 3 45.29 25.03 -1.04
CA VAL A 3 45.27 25.83 -2.29
C VAL A 3 46.64 25.86 -2.99
N LEU A 4 47.74 25.93 -2.26
CA LEU A 4 49.10 25.89 -2.84
C LEU A 4 49.43 24.51 -3.43
N LEU A 5 49.00 23.43 -2.76
CA LEU A 5 49.15 22.07 -3.28
C LEU A 5 48.29 21.85 -4.54
N LEU A 6 47.07 22.41 -4.54
CA LEU A 6 46.16 22.47 -5.69
C LEU A 6 46.81 23.15 -6.89
N ILE A 7 47.42 24.31 -6.63
CA ILE A 7 48.08 25.15 -7.61
C ILE A 7 49.22 24.38 -8.28
N VAL A 8 50.00 23.65 -7.49
CA VAL A 8 51.08 22.80 -8.00
C VAL A 8 50.51 21.63 -8.80
N LEU A 9 49.50 20.91 -8.29
CA LEU A 9 48.91 19.76 -8.98
C LEU A 9 48.23 20.14 -10.29
N VAL A 10 47.44 21.22 -10.31
CA VAL A 10 46.79 21.73 -11.52
C VAL A 10 47.82 22.22 -12.52
N LYS A 11 48.88 22.93 -12.09
CA LYS A 11 49.99 23.33 -12.97
C LYS A 11 50.66 22.12 -13.59
N THR A 12 50.99 21.10 -12.79
CA THR A 12 51.66 19.89 -13.27
C THR A 12 50.77 19.10 -14.23
N ALA A 13 49.47 18.98 -13.92
CA ALA A 13 48.47 18.34 -14.78
C ALA A 13 48.28 19.07 -16.11
N LEU A 14 48.22 20.40 -16.09
CA LEU A 14 48.14 21.22 -17.29
C LEU A 14 49.43 21.08 -18.14
N GLN A 15 50.61 21.06 -17.52
CA GLN A 15 51.89 20.86 -18.24
C GLN A 15 51.98 19.48 -18.89
N LEU A 16 51.40 18.43 -18.29
CA LEU A 16 51.40 17.07 -18.81
C LEU A 16 50.38 16.87 -19.95
N ASN A 17 49.19 17.46 -19.84
CA ASN A 17 48.09 17.22 -20.78
C ASN A 17 47.91 18.29 -21.87
N ILE A 18 48.49 19.48 -21.68
CA ILE A 18 48.40 20.61 -22.62
C ILE A 18 49.83 20.93 -23.09
N SER A 19 50.48 19.96 -23.72
CA SER A 19 51.90 19.98 -24.09
C SER A 19 52.28 21.05 -25.14
N HIS A 20 51.29 21.63 -25.82
CA HIS A 20 51.47 22.64 -26.88
C HIS A 20 51.02 24.06 -26.48
N ALA A 21 50.73 24.31 -25.20
CA ALA A 21 50.42 25.65 -24.71
C ALA A 21 51.70 26.41 -24.33
N GLY A 22 51.80 27.69 -24.72
CA GLY A 22 52.86 28.57 -24.21
C GLY A 22 52.73 28.79 -22.70
N ASP A 23 53.83 29.08 -22.01
CA ASP A 23 53.87 29.27 -20.54
C ASP A 23 52.83 30.29 -20.04
N ASP A 24 52.54 31.33 -20.84
CA ASP A 24 51.53 32.34 -20.53
C ASP A 24 50.10 31.78 -20.47
N LEU A 25 49.77 30.80 -21.34
CA LEU A 25 48.47 30.14 -21.37
C LEU A 25 48.30 29.15 -20.20
N LEU A 26 49.38 28.46 -19.85
CA LEU A 26 49.45 27.58 -18.68
C LEU A 26 49.26 28.37 -17.37
N TRP A 27 49.93 29.52 -17.24
CA TRP A 27 49.74 30.44 -16.13
C TRP A 27 48.30 30.97 -16.08
N ALA A 28 47.78 31.45 -17.20
CA ALA A 28 46.42 32.01 -17.29
C ALA A 28 45.36 30.97 -16.90
N THR A 29 45.47 29.74 -17.40
CA THR A 29 44.53 28.65 -17.08
C THR A 29 44.55 28.31 -15.60
N ARG A 30 45.74 28.27 -14.98
CA ARG A 30 45.91 28.02 -13.56
C ARG A 30 45.21 29.10 -12.72
N GLU A 31 45.47 30.37 -13.01
CA GLU A 31 44.87 31.48 -12.26
C GLU A 31 43.35 31.55 -12.50
N ALA A 32 42.86 31.21 -13.70
CA ALA A 32 41.42 31.12 -13.98
C ALA A 32 40.73 30.06 -13.13
N VAL A 33 41.28 28.84 -13.07
CA VAL A 33 40.73 27.74 -12.25
C VAL A 33 40.75 28.11 -10.77
N VAL A 34 41.85 28.69 -10.27
CA VAL A 34 41.95 29.11 -8.87
C VAL A 34 40.93 30.19 -8.54
N THR A 35 40.72 31.16 -9.44
CA THR A 35 39.76 32.24 -9.20
C THR A 35 38.32 31.71 -9.18
N VAL A 36 37.95 30.86 -10.15
CA VAL A 36 36.64 30.20 -10.20
C VAL A 36 36.37 29.36 -8.95
N LEU A 37 37.37 28.62 -8.46
CA LEU A 37 37.24 27.80 -7.26
C LEU A 37 37.19 28.64 -5.98
N ARG A 38 38.02 29.70 -5.87
CA ARG A 38 38.08 30.54 -4.67
C ARG A 38 36.77 31.30 -4.43
N ASP A 39 36.16 31.84 -5.47
CA ASP A 39 34.98 32.70 -5.33
C ASP A 39 33.68 31.94 -5.16
N GLN A 40 33.63 30.66 -5.56
CA GLN A 40 32.37 29.91 -5.62
C GLN A 40 32.37 28.63 -4.78
N VAL A 41 33.52 28.07 -4.38
CA VAL A 41 33.59 26.80 -3.67
C VAL A 41 33.91 27.02 -2.20
N HIS A 42 33.09 26.45 -1.32
CA HIS A 42 33.34 26.50 0.11
C HIS A 42 34.66 25.78 0.45
N PRO A 43 35.53 26.34 1.31
CA PRO A 43 36.85 25.76 1.61
C PRO A 43 36.81 24.35 2.23
N SER A 44 35.64 23.88 2.70
CA SER A 44 35.42 22.53 3.21
C SER A 44 35.07 21.49 2.15
N CYS A 45 35.00 21.86 0.87
CA CYS A 45 34.73 20.92 -0.22
C CYS A 45 36.01 20.17 -0.62
N THR A 46 35.91 18.86 -0.79
CA THR A 46 37.01 18.02 -1.29
C THR A 46 37.21 18.26 -2.78
N LEU A 47 38.42 18.64 -3.18
CA LEU A 47 38.78 18.74 -4.59
C LEU A 47 39.29 17.41 -5.11
N ILE A 48 38.78 17.00 -6.27
CA ILE A 48 39.26 15.83 -7.02
C ILE A 48 39.74 16.32 -8.38
N LEU A 49 41.00 16.08 -8.70
CA LEU A 49 41.59 16.42 -10.00
C LEU A 49 41.71 15.15 -10.86
N LEU A 50 41.22 15.23 -12.11
CA LEU A 50 41.30 14.15 -13.10
C LEU A 50 41.98 14.65 -14.37
N THR A 51 42.87 13.82 -14.91
CA THR A 51 43.65 14.06 -16.12
C THR A 51 43.49 12.88 -17.08
N ASP A 52 43.82 13.08 -18.35
CA ASP A 52 43.95 12.02 -19.37
C ASP A 52 44.84 10.86 -18.87
N GLY A 53 44.19 9.78 -18.44
CA GLY A 53 44.83 8.60 -17.86
C GLY A 53 43.82 7.61 -17.29
N PRO A 54 44.23 6.37 -16.99
CA PRO A 54 43.35 5.38 -16.39
C PRO A 54 43.03 5.80 -14.94
N ALA A 55 41.89 6.48 -14.75
CA ALA A 55 41.41 6.82 -13.43
C ALA A 55 40.75 5.60 -12.77
N ASN A 56 41.19 5.22 -11.57
CA ASN A 56 40.58 4.12 -10.83
C ASN A 56 39.25 4.57 -10.19
N SER A 57 38.14 4.13 -10.78
CA SER A 57 36.79 4.58 -10.44
C SER A 57 36.38 4.36 -9.00
N SER A 58 36.84 3.25 -8.43
CA SER A 58 36.45 2.81 -7.10
C SER A 58 37.08 3.69 -6.03
N ALA A 59 38.37 4.02 -6.18
CA ALA A 59 39.10 4.89 -5.27
C ALA A 59 38.52 6.31 -5.24
N VAL A 60 38.24 6.88 -6.42
CA VAL A 60 37.69 8.24 -6.51
C VAL A 60 36.25 8.31 -5.97
N SER A 61 35.45 7.27 -6.21
CA SER A 61 34.09 7.15 -5.64
C SER A 61 34.11 7.01 -4.11
N GLN A 62 35.09 6.29 -3.53
CA GLN A 62 35.26 6.18 -2.08
C GLN A 62 35.62 7.53 -1.43
N VAL A 63 36.56 8.28 -2.01
CA VAL A 63 36.93 9.61 -1.52
C VAL A 63 35.74 10.57 -1.53
N ARG A 64 34.91 10.50 -2.58
CA ARG A 64 33.66 11.27 -2.65
C ARG A 64 32.67 10.86 -1.56
N LYS A 65 32.46 9.56 -1.30
CA LYS A 65 31.54 9.08 -0.25
C LYS A 65 31.92 9.56 1.15
N MET A 66 33.19 9.83 1.40
CA MET A 66 33.70 10.37 2.67
C MET A 66 33.57 11.90 2.77
N SER A 67 33.20 12.58 1.69
CA SER A 67 33.19 14.04 1.58
C SER A 67 31.76 14.60 1.58
N ARG A 68 31.49 15.65 2.37
CA ARG A 68 30.17 16.34 2.38
C ARG A 68 29.92 17.20 1.15
N CYS A 69 30.98 17.69 0.51
CA CYS A 69 30.93 18.47 -0.72
C CYS A 69 32.14 18.08 -1.57
N SER A 70 31.93 17.93 -2.88
CA SER A 70 33.01 17.58 -3.81
C SER A 70 32.98 18.48 -5.03
N VAL A 71 34.17 18.92 -5.44
CA VAL A 71 34.38 19.63 -6.70
C VAL A 71 35.36 18.84 -7.53
N VAL A 72 34.93 18.47 -8.73
CA VAL A 72 35.73 17.66 -9.66
C VAL A 72 36.25 18.59 -10.74
N VAL A 73 37.56 18.64 -10.90
CA VAL A 73 38.23 19.39 -11.95
C VAL A 73 38.83 18.39 -12.93
N VAL A 74 38.49 18.53 -14.21
CA VAL A 74 38.95 17.64 -15.27
C VAL A 74 39.75 18.45 -16.27
N VAL A 75 40.97 18.04 -16.58
CA VAL A 75 41.82 18.68 -17.59
C VAL A 75 42.05 17.69 -18.73
N SER A 76 41.45 17.97 -19.89
CA SER A 76 41.56 17.12 -21.07
C SER A 76 41.30 17.88 -22.37
N GLU A 77 42.12 17.60 -23.38
CA GLU A 77 41.91 18.06 -24.77
C GLU A 77 41.22 16.98 -25.63
N SER A 78 41.07 15.76 -25.09
CA SER A 78 40.55 14.63 -25.84
C SER A 78 39.02 14.53 -25.74
N ARG A 79 38.35 14.70 -26.88
CA ARG A 79 36.89 14.50 -26.99
C ARG A 79 36.48 13.08 -26.57
N THR A 80 37.27 12.07 -26.93
CA THR A 80 36.96 10.67 -26.61
C THR A 80 37.06 10.44 -25.10
N PHE A 81 38.09 10.98 -24.45
CA PHE A 81 38.21 10.90 -22.99
C PHE A 81 37.02 11.55 -22.29
N LEU A 82 36.62 12.76 -22.68
CA LEU A 82 35.51 13.47 -22.04
C LEU A 82 34.16 12.74 -22.24
N ALA A 83 33.93 12.15 -23.41
CA ALA A 83 32.76 11.32 -23.67
C ALA A 83 32.76 10.04 -22.80
N THR A 84 33.91 9.36 -22.71
CA THR A 84 34.07 8.19 -21.84
C THR A 84 33.90 8.55 -20.37
N LEU A 85 34.44 9.68 -19.93
CA LEU A 85 34.28 10.23 -18.58
C LEU A 85 32.81 10.50 -18.27
N ALA A 86 32.06 11.10 -19.18
CA ALA A 86 30.63 11.37 -18.97
C ALA A 86 29.85 10.07 -18.66
N ASN A 87 30.11 9.01 -19.42
CA ASN A 87 29.44 7.72 -19.22
C ASN A 87 29.93 7.00 -17.95
N TRP A 88 31.23 7.02 -17.71
CA TRP A 88 31.85 6.33 -16.58
C TRP A 88 31.56 7.02 -15.25
N SER A 89 31.52 8.35 -15.22
CA SER A 89 31.23 9.13 -14.01
C SER A 89 29.84 8.86 -13.45
N LEU A 90 28.85 8.61 -14.32
CA LEU A 90 27.50 8.20 -13.94
C LEU A 90 27.48 6.77 -13.38
N LYS A 91 28.12 5.81 -14.07
CA LYS A 91 28.18 4.40 -13.62
C LYS A 91 28.94 4.25 -12.30
N GLY A 92 30.05 4.96 -12.13
CA GLY A 92 30.91 4.89 -10.96
C GLY A 92 30.43 5.74 -9.77
N ARG A 93 29.30 6.47 -9.92
CA ARG A 93 28.79 7.42 -8.92
C ARG A 93 29.82 8.45 -8.46
N LEU A 94 30.65 8.89 -9.41
CA LEU A 94 31.64 9.93 -9.18
C LEU A 94 30.97 11.30 -9.02
N LEU A 95 29.99 11.57 -9.89
CA LEU A 95 29.25 12.82 -9.93
C LEU A 95 27.85 12.58 -9.39
N VAL A 96 27.54 13.27 -8.29
CA VAL A 96 26.19 13.36 -7.73
C VAL A 96 25.66 14.76 -8.04
N TRP A 97 24.35 15.00 -7.93
CA TRP A 97 23.77 16.30 -8.30
C TRP A 97 24.40 17.49 -7.55
N ALA A 98 24.85 17.30 -6.30
CA ALA A 98 25.54 18.33 -5.52
C ALA A 98 27.01 18.54 -5.95
N THR A 99 27.58 17.64 -6.74
CA THR A 99 28.97 17.74 -7.22
C THR A 99 29.06 18.81 -8.29
N ARG A 100 30.02 19.72 -8.14
CA ARG A 100 30.33 20.72 -9.18
C ARG A 100 31.46 20.20 -10.05
N LEU A 101 31.23 20.15 -11.35
CA LEU A 101 32.20 19.69 -12.35
C LEU A 101 32.73 20.89 -13.14
N LEU A 102 34.04 21.09 -13.11
CA LEU A 102 34.75 22.06 -13.93
C LEU A 102 35.64 21.32 -14.93
N VAL A 103 35.34 21.44 -16.22
CA VAL A 103 36.13 20.84 -17.30
C VAL A 103 36.98 21.92 -17.96
N VAL A 104 38.29 21.75 -17.96
CA VAL A 104 39.25 22.63 -18.63
C VAL A 104 39.65 21.98 -19.94
N THR A 105 39.40 22.67 -21.05
CA THR A 105 39.61 22.11 -22.39
C THR A 105 39.99 23.19 -23.41
N ARG A 106 40.47 22.76 -24.57
CA ARG A 106 40.82 23.61 -25.73
C ARG A 106 40.05 23.18 -26.99
N LEU A 107 38.88 22.58 -26.81
CA LEU A 107 38.04 22.12 -27.92
C LEU A 107 37.48 23.29 -28.73
N THR A 108 37.31 23.09 -30.03
CA THR A 108 36.61 24.06 -30.87
C THR A 108 35.15 24.19 -30.43
N LEU A 109 34.57 25.39 -30.58
CA LEU A 109 33.20 25.67 -30.13
C LEU A 109 32.15 24.67 -30.66
N PRO A 110 32.15 24.24 -31.94
CA PRO A 110 31.17 23.24 -32.41
C PRO A 110 31.28 21.90 -31.68
N HIS A 111 32.51 21.45 -31.38
CA HIS A 111 32.73 20.21 -30.65
C HIS A 111 32.32 20.34 -29.17
N LEU A 112 32.59 21.47 -28.54
CA LEU A 112 32.17 21.76 -27.18
C LEU A 112 30.64 21.79 -27.08
N HIS A 113 29.95 22.46 -28.00
CA HIS A 113 28.49 22.50 -28.05
C HIS A 113 27.89 21.09 -28.22
N SER A 114 28.45 20.29 -29.14
CA SER A 114 28.01 18.91 -29.35
C SER A 114 28.20 18.05 -28.10
N LEU A 115 29.32 18.20 -27.39
CA LEU A 115 29.62 17.41 -26.19
C LEU A 115 28.69 17.79 -25.02
N LEU A 116 28.49 19.09 -24.80
CA LEU A 116 27.62 19.64 -23.75
C LEU A 116 26.17 19.20 -23.92
N SER A 117 25.65 19.14 -25.15
CA SER A 117 24.26 18.78 -25.41
C SER A 117 24.01 17.26 -25.45
N SER A 118 25.00 16.47 -25.90
CA SER A 118 24.81 15.03 -26.13
C SER A 118 24.91 14.15 -24.89
N HIS A 119 25.53 14.62 -23.80
CA HIS A 119 25.78 13.80 -22.61
C HIS A 119 25.05 14.35 -21.39
N TRP A 120 24.25 13.51 -20.73
CA TRP A 120 23.48 13.85 -19.51
C TRP A 120 24.32 14.53 -18.43
N THR A 121 25.54 14.02 -18.20
CA THR A 121 26.49 14.56 -17.22
C THR A 121 26.80 16.03 -17.44
N PHE A 122 26.85 16.47 -18.69
CA PHE A 122 27.22 17.83 -19.03
C PHE A 122 25.99 18.72 -19.21
N SER A 123 24.91 18.16 -19.78
CA SER A 123 23.68 18.90 -20.04
C SER A 123 22.89 19.19 -18.76
N MET A 124 22.70 18.18 -17.91
CA MET A 124 21.80 18.24 -16.75
C MET A 124 22.50 18.53 -15.42
N MET A 125 23.72 18.02 -15.20
CA MET A 125 24.41 18.20 -13.89
C MET A 125 25.02 19.61 -13.75
N ASN A 126 25.55 19.92 -12.56
CA ASN A 126 26.26 21.17 -12.26
C ASN A 126 27.66 21.20 -12.92
N THR A 127 27.67 21.33 -14.24
CA THR A 127 28.88 21.26 -15.08
C THR A 127 29.13 22.58 -15.79
N ILE A 128 30.40 23.02 -15.77
CA ILE A 128 30.91 24.19 -16.50
C ILE A 128 32.20 23.82 -17.23
N PHE A 129 32.31 24.29 -18.47
CA PHE A 129 33.48 24.12 -19.33
C PHE A 129 34.25 25.43 -19.40
N LEU A 130 35.51 25.43 -18.97
CA LEU A 130 36.45 26.50 -19.21
C LEU A 130 37.17 26.21 -20.54
N ASN A 131 36.81 26.96 -21.59
CA ASN A 131 37.45 26.86 -22.88
C ASN A 131 38.58 27.87 -23.01
N LEU A 132 39.74 27.37 -23.45
CA LEU A 132 40.94 28.16 -23.68
C LEU A 132 40.96 28.67 -25.12
N GLU A 133 40.56 29.92 -25.33
CA GLU A 133 40.62 30.58 -26.64
C GLU A 133 41.85 31.47 -26.73
N GLN A 134 42.72 31.17 -27.70
CA GLN A 134 43.91 31.97 -27.97
C GLN A 134 43.64 32.94 -29.12
N LEU A 135 43.04 34.10 -28.83
CA LEU A 135 43.03 35.23 -29.74
C LEU A 135 44.14 36.21 -29.33
N ARG A 136 45.18 36.37 -30.16
CA ARG A 136 46.15 37.46 -29.97
C ARG A 136 45.43 38.80 -30.18
N PRO A 137 45.65 39.84 -29.34
CA PRO A 137 46.73 40.00 -28.36
C PRO A 137 46.39 39.62 -26.90
N ASN A 138 45.14 39.27 -26.55
CA ASN A 138 44.72 39.07 -25.16
C ASN A 138 44.22 37.63 -24.91
N LEU A 139 44.87 36.93 -23.98
CA LEU A 139 44.39 35.64 -23.47
C LEU A 139 43.00 35.78 -22.83
N ARG A 140 42.03 35.02 -23.33
CA ARG A 140 40.65 35.00 -22.82
C ARG A 140 40.23 33.57 -22.54
N CYS A 141 39.75 33.32 -21.32
CA CYS A 141 39.14 32.04 -20.96
C CYS A 141 37.63 32.25 -20.87
N ALA A 142 36.86 31.54 -21.69
CA ALA A 142 35.40 31.62 -21.66
C ALA A 142 34.82 30.42 -20.91
N LEU A 143 33.90 30.69 -20.00
CA LEU A 143 33.18 29.68 -19.23
C LEU A 143 31.84 29.41 -19.92
N TYR A 144 31.66 28.19 -20.40
CA TYR A 144 30.45 27.72 -21.06
C TYR A 144 29.69 26.75 -20.16
N GLY A 145 28.38 26.91 -20.09
CA GLY A 145 27.47 25.99 -19.40
C GLY A 145 26.32 25.60 -20.30
N HIS A 146 25.76 24.42 -20.10
CA HIS A 146 24.53 24.01 -20.78
C HIS A 146 23.32 24.27 -19.89
N LEU A 147 22.36 25.04 -20.38
CA LEU A 147 21.05 25.21 -19.75
C LEU A 147 20.04 24.35 -20.49
N PRO A 148 19.56 23.24 -19.89
CA PRO A 148 18.63 22.34 -20.55
C PRO A 148 17.25 22.96 -20.76
N TYR A 149 16.87 23.91 -19.90
CA TYR A 149 15.57 24.57 -19.94
C TYR A 149 15.75 26.08 -19.94
N THR A 150 15.29 26.74 -21.00
CA THR A 150 15.19 28.20 -21.11
C THR A 150 13.96 28.57 -21.94
N PRO A 151 13.49 29.84 -21.94
CA PRO A 151 12.38 30.28 -22.78
C PRO A 151 12.58 30.04 -24.29
N VAL A 152 13.84 29.93 -24.74
CA VAL A 152 14.23 29.72 -26.15
C VAL A 152 14.58 28.24 -26.42
N GLY A 153 14.48 27.37 -25.42
CA GLY A 153 14.86 25.95 -25.48
C GLY A 153 16.24 25.66 -24.88
N ALA A 154 16.73 24.43 -25.08
CA ALA A 154 18.05 24.03 -24.59
C ALA A 154 19.15 24.79 -25.31
N GLN A 155 20.05 25.44 -24.58
CA GLN A 155 21.14 26.22 -25.16
C GLN A 155 22.42 26.16 -24.32
N VAL A 156 23.54 26.24 -25.02
CA VAL A 156 24.85 26.47 -24.40
C VAL A 156 25.02 27.97 -24.26
N VAL A 157 25.27 28.41 -23.04
CA VAL A 157 25.44 29.82 -22.69
C VAL A 157 26.85 30.08 -22.23
N GLN A 158 27.41 31.22 -22.63
CA GLN A 158 28.63 31.73 -22.04
C GLN A 158 28.27 32.40 -20.71
N VAL A 159 28.66 31.76 -19.60
CA VAL A 159 28.32 32.18 -18.23
C VAL A 159 29.22 33.34 -17.79
N ALA A 160 30.51 33.25 -18.10
CA ALA A 160 31.48 34.25 -17.68
C ALA A 160 32.68 34.29 -18.63
N LEU A 161 33.39 35.43 -18.60
CA LEU A 161 34.66 35.64 -19.27
C LEU A 161 35.73 35.92 -18.21
N TRP A 162 36.82 35.17 -18.25
CA TRP A 162 37.98 35.40 -17.39
C TRP A 162 39.11 36.02 -18.20
N THR A 163 39.72 37.08 -17.65
CA THR A 163 40.82 37.82 -18.27
C THR A 163 41.91 38.11 -17.23
N PRO A 164 43.21 38.13 -17.59
CA PRO A 164 44.31 38.36 -16.65
C PRO A 164 44.21 39.65 -15.84
N GLU A 165 43.66 40.74 -16.41
CA GLU A 165 43.54 42.03 -15.70
C GLU A 165 42.24 42.17 -14.87
N ARG A 166 41.23 41.31 -15.08
CA ARG A 166 39.94 41.37 -14.38
C ARG A 166 39.53 39.97 -13.93
N THR A 167 39.51 39.77 -12.62
CA THR A 167 39.39 38.48 -11.91
C THR A 167 38.27 37.57 -12.42
N VAL A 168 37.07 38.07 -12.74
CA VAL A 168 36.05 37.39 -13.58
C VAL A 168 35.09 38.49 -14.06
N ILE A 169 34.83 38.61 -15.36
CA ILE A 169 33.70 39.41 -15.86
C ILE A 169 32.52 38.44 -16.01
N LEU A 170 31.63 38.45 -15.03
CA LEU A 170 30.34 37.77 -15.15
C LEU A 170 29.54 38.48 -16.25
N GLY A 171 29.18 37.75 -17.31
CA GLY A 171 28.45 38.33 -18.45
C GLY A 171 27.02 38.79 -18.08
N SER A 172 26.55 38.43 -16.89
CA SER A 172 25.26 38.82 -16.31
C SER A 172 25.29 38.53 -14.79
N LYS A 173 24.25 38.90 -14.03
CA LYS A 173 24.11 38.64 -12.56
C LYS A 173 24.04 37.14 -12.16
N VAL A 174 24.63 36.24 -12.93
CA VAL A 174 24.44 34.78 -12.86
C VAL A 174 25.62 34.13 -12.14
N THR A 175 25.37 33.26 -11.18
CA THR A 175 26.41 32.46 -10.50
C THR A 175 27.13 31.55 -11.51
N ILE A 176 28.43 31.25 -11.28
CA ILE A 176 29.21 30.42 -12.22
C ILE A 176 28.55 29.04 -12.42
N PHE A 177 27.93 28.49 -11.38
CA PHE A 177 27.06 27.32 -11.45
C PHE A 177 25.60 27.77 -11.30
N PRO A 178 24.84 27.94 -12.39
CA PRO A 178 23.43 28.35 -12.32
C PRO A 178 22.53 27.19 -11.89
N GLU A 179 21.45 27.52 -11.16
CA GLU A 179 20.36 26.58 -10.85
C GLU A 179 19.58 26.23 -12.13
N LYS A 180 19.66 24.97 -12.57
CA LYS A 180 19.12 24.51 -13.86
C LYS A 180 17.66 24.03 -13.81
N HIS A 181 17.15 23.66 -12.63
CA HIS A 181 15.89 22.91 -12.50
C HIS A 181 14.81 23.67 -11.71
N HIS A 182 14.98 24.98 -11.51
CA HIS A 182 14.00 25.80 -10.80
C HIS A 182 12.74 26.04 -11.64
N ASN A 183 12.87 26.12 -12.96
CA ASN A 183 11.77 26.33 -13.92
C ASN A 183 12.14 25.65 -15.24
N PHE A 184 11.17 24.93 -15.83
CA PHE A 184 11.35 24.16 -17.06
C PHE A 184 10.83 24.92 -18.30
N TYR A 185 10.27 26.11 -18.13
CA TYR A 185 9.84 27.04 -19.19
C TYR A 185 8.88 26.42 -20.22
N GLY A 186 7.95 25.57 -19.76
CA GLY A 186 6.97 24.88 -20.59
C GLY A 186 7.53 23.65 -21.33
N SER A 187 8.79 23.29 -21.09
CA SER A 187 9.43 22.14 -21.75
C SER A 187 8.69 20.83 -21.48
N VAL A 188 8.75 19.92 -22.45
CA VAL A 188 8.11 18.61 -22.35
C VAL A 188 8.96 17.68 -21.48
N VAL A 189 8.38 17.16 -20.41
CA VAL A 189 9.00 16.15 -19.53
C VAL A 189 8.35 14.81 -19.83
N ASN A 190 9.17 13.89 -20.33
CA ASN A 190 8.74 12.53 -20.64
C ASN A 190 8.65 11.71 -19.36
N VAL A 191 7.48 11.12 -19.13
CA VAL A 191 7.15 10.25 -17.99
C VAL A 191 6.57 8.94 -18.49
N THR A 192 6.73 7.87 -17.71
CA THR A 192 6.12 6.57 -18.02
C THR A 192 5.35 6.04 -16.83
N ALA A 193 4.09 5.67 -17.08
CA ALA A 193 3.18 5.14 -16.08
C ALA A 193 2.30 4.05 -16.69
N GLN A 194 1.80 3.18 -15.83
CA GLN A 194 0.81 2.16 -16.18
C GLN A 194 -0.50 2.48 -15.46
N PRO A 195 -1.66 2.11 -16.04
CA PRO A 195 -2.94 2.18 -15.33
C PRO A 195 -2.89 1.42 -14.00
N PHE A 196 -3.04 2.14 -12.90
CA PHE A 196 -3.00 1.63 -11.54
C PHE A 196 -3.87 2.46 -10.60
N MET A 197 -5.20 2.36 -10.77
CA MET A 197 -6.16 3.05 -9.91
C MET A 197 -5.97 2.66 -8.43
N PRO A 198 -6.10 3.57 -7.45
CA PRO A 198 -6.51 4.98 -7.58
C PRO A 198 -5.40 5.95 -8.02
N PHE A 199 -4.18 5.48 -8.19
CA PHE A 199 -2.99 6.31 -8.34
C PHE A 199 -2.87 6.91 -9.74
N TRP A 200 -3.15 6.09 -10.74
CA TRP A 200 -3.05 6.46 -12.15
C TRP A 200 -4.17 5.81 -12.96
N GLY A 201 -4.95 6.62 -13.65
CA GLY A 201 -6.11 6.21 -14.43
C GLY A 201 -6.17 6.95 -15.75
N GLU A 202 -6.61 6.24 -16.80
CA GLU A 202 -6.72 6.77 -18.15
C GLU A 202 -8.19 6.80 -18.57
N VAL A 203 -8.66 7.98 -18.97
CA VAL A 203 -10.00 8.18 -19.51
C VAL A 203 -9.84 8.60 -20.96
N VAL A 204 -10.16 7.69 -21.88
CA VAL A 204 -10.16 7.97 -23.31
C VAL A 204 -11.43 8.74 -23.64
N GLN A 205 -11.30 10.02 -23.98
CA GLN A 205 -12.42 10.83 -24.46
C GLN A 205 -12.31 10.93 -25.99
N GLY A 206 -13.37 10.49 -26.70
CA GLY A 206 -13.46 10.70 -28.13
C GLY A 206 -13.63 12.20 -28.41
N SER A 207 -12.76 12.77 -29.26
CA SER A 207 -12.98 14.11 -29.80
C SER A 207 -14.22 14.12 -30.71
N GLU A 208 -14.95 15.24 -30.72
CA GLU A 208 -16.14 15.45 -31.58
C GLU A 208 -15.83 15.28 -33.09
N ASP A 209 -14.56 15.43 -33.49
CA ASP A 209 -14.10 15.26 -34.88
C ASP A 209 -13.69 13.82 -35.26
N GLY A 210 -13.80 12.85 -34.34
CA GLY A 210 -13.50 11.42 -34.61
C GLY A 210 -12.03 11.09 -34.96
N ARG A 211 -11.13 12.09 -35.00
CA ARG A 211 -9.75 11.95 -35.51
C ARG A 211 -8.66 12.01 -34.43
N SER A 212 -8.99 12.44 -33.21
CA SER A 212 -8.06 12.52 -32.08
C SER A 212 -8.70 11.98 -30.79
N THR A 213 -8.10 10.93 -30.22
CA THR A 213 -8.45 10.44 -28.88
C THR A 213 -7.66 11.24 -27.86
N VAL A 214 -8.32 12.11 -27.09
CA VAL A 214 -7.64 12.81 -25.98
C VAL A 214 -7.72 11.90 -24.76
N THR A 215 -6.59 11.34 -24.36
CA THR A 215 -6.49 10.57 -23.12
C THR A 215 -6.33 11.55 -21.96
N ARG A 216 -7.38 11.71 -21.16
CA ARG A 216 -7.31 12.45 -19.90
C ARG A 216 -6.84 11.53 -18.80
N TYR A 217 -5.80 11.93 -18.08
CA TYR A 217 -5.29 11.19 -16.94
C TYR A 217 -5.96 11.64 -15.64
N THR A 218 -6.07 10.72 -14.69
CA THR A 218 -6.69 10.91 -13.37
C THR A 218 -5.94 10.08 -12.34
N GLY A 219 -6.09 10.39 -11.06
CA GLY A 219 -5.49 9.61 -9.98
C GLY A 219 -4.61 10.45 -9.06
N THR A 220 -4.38 9.96 -7.85
CA THR A 220 -3.63 10.72 -6.82
C THR A 220 -2.20 11.03 -7.25
N ASP A 221 -1.51 10.08 -7.87
CA ASP A 221 -0.13 10.28 -8.32
C ASP A 221 -0.07 11.15 -9.57
N TYR A 222 -1.09 11.07 -10.44
CA TYR A 222 -1.22 12.01 -11.56
C TYR A 222 -1.45 13.44 -11.09
N TYR A 223 -2.37 13.68 -10.14
CA TYR A 223 -2.61 15.03 -9.59
C TYR A 223 -1.40 15.58 -8.84
N LEU A 224 -0.66 14.71 -8.15
CA LEU A 224 0.60 15.10 -7.54
C LEU A 224 1.63 15.50 -8.61
N LEU A 225 1.74 14.75 -9.70
CA LEU A 225 2.64 15.09 -10.80
C LEU A 225 2.21 16.38 -11.51
N GLU A 226 0.91 16.58 -11.72
CA GLU A 226 0.34 17.81 -12.29
C GLU A 226 0.64 19.03 -11.41
N THR A 227 0.60 18.87 -10.09
CA THR A 227 1.01 19.91 -9.14
C THR A 227 2.49 20.25 -9.30
N VAL A 228 3.36 19.22 -9.40
CA VAL A 228 4.80 19.41 -9.65
C VAL A 228 5.03 20.09 -11.00
N ALA A 229 4.30 19.69 -12.04
CA ALA A 229 4.36 20.26 -13.38
C ALA A 229 3.93 21.72 -13.42
N THR A 230 2.89 22.07 -12.68
CA THR A 230 2.38 23.45 -12.58
C THR A 230 3.39 24.35 -11.88
N VAL A 231 3.98 23.90 -10.77
CA VAL A 231 4.93 24.70 -10.00
C VAL A 231 6.28 24.86 -10.71
N LEU A 232 6.78 23.80 -11.37
CA LEU A 232 8.04 23.84 -12.12
C LEU A 232 7.86 24.28 -13.58
N ASN A 233 6.62 24.54 -14.01
CA ASN A 233 6.25 24.98 -15.34
C ASN A 233 6.82 24.05 -16.43
N PHE A 234 6.40 22.79 -16.42
CA PHE A 234 6.64 21.83 -17.51
C PHE A 234 5.36 21.20 -18.01
N THR A 235 5.40 20.67 -19.23
CA THR A 235 4.29 19.90 -19.81
C THR A 235 4.58 18.40 -19.67
N ILE A 236 3.57 17.62 -19.28
CA ILE A 236 3.71 16.18 -19.06
C ILE A 236 3.46 15.45 -20.37
N SER A 237 4.45 14.69 -20.85
CA SER A 237 4.28 13.73 -21.95
C SER A 237 4.33 12.32 -21.40
N VAL A 238 3.17 11.65 -21.38
CA VAL A 238 3.04 10.28 -20.89
C VAL A 238 3.27 9.32 -22.04
N THR A 239 4.25 8.43 -21.91
CA THR A 239 4.48 7.34 -22.85
C THR A 239 4.14 6.00 -22.18
N PRO A 240 3.19 5.22 -22.74
CA PRO A 240 2.83 3.94 -22.16
C PRO A 240 4.00 2.96 -22.27
N SER A 241 4.21 2.16 -21.23
CA SER A 241 5.10 1.00 -21.29
C SER A 241 4.30 -0.29 -21.51
N ALA A 242 4.95 -1.41 -21.78
CA ALA A 242 4.31 -2.73 -21.77
C ALA A 242 4.33 -3.39 -20.37
N SER A 243 5.28 -2.99 -19.51
CA SER A 243 5.38 -3.50 -18.14
C SER A 243 6.00 -2.50 -17.16
N TRP A 244 5.76 -2.72 -15.87
CA TRP A 244 6.46 -1.98 -14.80
C TRP A 244 7.98 -2.16 -14.85
N GLN A 245 8.47 -3.33 -15.24
CA GLN A 245 9.89 -3.60 -15.34
C GLN A 245 10.53 -2.77 -16.46
N GLU A 246 9.86 -2.66 -17.61
CA GLU A 246 10.27 -1.78 -18.71
C GLU A 246 10.23 -0.31 -18.30
N ALA A 247 9.17 0.14 -17.63
CA ALA A 247 9.07 1.51 -17.12
C ALA A 247 10.27 1.88 -16.22
N LEU A 248 10.60 1.01 -15.25
CA LEU A 248 11.75 1.19 -14.38
C LEU A 248 13.08 1.15 -15.13
N GLN A 249 13.20 0.27 -16.14
CA GLN A 249 14.40 0.19 -16.97
C GLN A 249 14.63 1.48 -17.77
N LEU A 250 13.58 2.06 -18.34
CA LEU A 250 13.66 3.29 -19.12
C LEU A 250 14.00 4.51 -18.23
N VAL A 251 13.54 4.51 -16.97
CA VAL A 251 13.99 5.49 -15.96
C VAL A 251 15.46 5.28 -15.61
N ALA A 252 15.90 4.04 -15.38
CA ALA A 252 17.30 3.73 -15.08
C ALA A 252 18.24 4.12 -16.23
N GLN A 253 17.77 4.00 -17.48
CA GLN A 253 18.47 4.43 -18.70
C GLN A 253 18.40 5.95 -18.94
N ARG A 254 17.73 6.72 -18.08
CA ARG A 254 17.53 8.18 -18.18
C ARG A 254 16.75 8.62 -19.44
N VAL A 255 15.96 7.73 -20.02
CA VAL A 255 15.04 8.05 -21.14
C VAL A 255 13.83 8.81 -20.60
N PHE A 256 13.32 8.38 -19.44
CA PHE A 256 12.26 9.06 -18.71
C PHE A 256 12.80 9.71 -17.44
N HIS A 257 12.19 10.84 -17.07
CA HIS A 257 12.60 11.61 -15.89
C HIS A 257 12.05 11.01 -14.60
N VAL A 258 10.88 10.37 -14.66
CA VAL A 258 10.23 9.81 -13.48
C VAL A 258 9.24 8.72 -13.90
N CYS A 259 9.04 7.73 -13.02
CA CYS A 259 7.89 6.83 -13.07
C CYS A 259 6.88 7.24 -11.98
N PRO A 260 5.86 8.04 -12.32
CA PRO A 260 4.99 8.71 -11.35
C PRO A 260 3.86 7.79 -10.85
N VAL A 261 4.23 6.61 -10.32
CA VAL A 261 3.36 5.74 -9.52
C VAL A 261 4.16 5.22 -8.33
N TYR A 262 3.55 5.10 -7.15
CA TYR A 262 4.27 4.69 -5.95
C TYR A 262 4.99 3.35 -6.15
N HIS A 263 6.26 3.32 -5.73
CA HIS A 263 7.05 2.11 -5.64
C HIS A 263 7.62 2.00 -4.23
N ILE A 264 7.47 0.83 -3.62
CA ILE A 264 8.08 0.53 -2.33
C ILE A 264 9.61 0.66 -2.47
N LEU A 265 10.21 1.34 -1.50
CA LEU A 265 11.66 1.45 -1.36
C LEU A 265 12.21 0.07 -0.94
N MET A 266 12.82 -0.63 -1.89
CA MET A 266 13.48 -1.92 -1.65
C MET A 266 14.99 -1.76 -1.80
N ALA A 267 15.78 -2.44 -0.96
CA ALA A 267 17.23 -2.28 -0.95
C ALA A 267 17.87 -2.54 -2.33
N PHE A 268 17.49 -3.63 -3.01
CA PHE A 268 18.01 -3.96 -4.33
C PHE A 268 17.58 -2.97 -5.43
N ARG A 269 16.51 -2.21 -5.21
CA ARG A 269 15.99 -1.18 -6.13
C ARG A 269 16.72 0.15 -5.95
N ALA A 270 17.01 0.50 -4.69
CA ALA A 270 17.77 1.70 -4.33
C ALA A 270 19.22 1.69 -4.86
N GLU A 271 19.75 0.54 -5.30
CA GLU A 271 21.04 0.45 -5.99
C GLU A 271 20.99 0.97 -7.43
N VAL A 272 19.81 0.93 -8.06
CA VAL A 272 19.64 1.24 -9.49
C VAL A 272 19.00 2.62 -9.70
N PHE A 273 18.13 3.05 -8.78
CA PHE A 273 17.42 4.31 -8.87
C PHE A 273 17.33 5.01 -7.52
N ASP A 274 17.20 6.34 -7.59
CA ASP A 274 16.82 7.13 -6.45
C ASP A 274 15.29 7.22 -6.37
N TYR A 275 14.79 7.63 -5.21
CA TYR A 275 13.37 7.85 -4.98
C TYR A 275 13.14 9.30 -4.56
N THR A 276 11.99 9.85 -4.94
CA THR A 276 11.49 11.07 -4.30
C THR A 276 11.28 10.85 -2.80
N VAL A 277 10.96 11.93 -2.10
CA VAL A 277 10.47 11.86 -0.71
C VAL A 277 9.32 10.85 -0.61
N VAL A 278 9.29 10.15 0.53
CA VAL A 278 8.23 9.20 0.86
C VAL A 278 6.94 10.00 1.02
N TYR A 279 5.95 9.72 0.16
CA TYR A 279 4.66 10.39 0.19
C TYR A 279 3.51 9.46 0.57
N GLU A 280 3.72 8.15 0.48
CA GLU A 280 2.74 7.15 0.87
C GLU A 280 3.43 5.93 1.51
N PHE A 281 2.77 5.36 2.50
CA PHE A 281 3.11 4.03 3.02
C PHE A 281 2.25 3.00 2.29
N ALA A 282 2.89 2.22 1.43
CA ALA A 282 2.20 1.17 0.71
C ALA A 282 1.91 0.02 1.67
N ASP A 283 0.66 -0.07 2.10
CA ASP A 283 0.15 -1.22 2.85
C ASP A 283 -0.20 -2.34 1.86
N PHE A 284 0.65 -3.34 1.71
CA PHE A 284 0.24 -4.58 1.04
C PHE A 284 -0.53 -5.47 2.01
N THR A 285 -1.69 -5.96 1.61
CA THR A 285 -2.52 -6.86 2.41
C THR A 285 -3.07 -8.00 1.55
N PHE A 286 -3.88 -8.86 2.16
CA PHE A 286 -4.55 -9.96 1.50
C PHE A 286 -6.06 -9.74 1.48
N VAL A 287 -6.71 -10.26 0.44
CA VAL A 287 -8.16 -10.33 0.29
C VAL A 287 -8.59 -11.78 0.28
N MET A 288 -9.63 -12.08 1.03
CA MET A 288 -10.23 -13.41 1.13
C MET A 288 -11.76 -13.32 1.24
N ARG A 289 -12.43 -14.44 1.04
CA ARG A 289 -13.87 -14.57 1.26
C ARG A 289 -14.23 -14.38 2.75
N LYS A 290 -15.22 -13.53 3.02
CA LYS A 290 -15.85 -13.44 4.34
C LYS A 290 -16.38 -14.81 4.75
N PRO A 291 -16.14 -15.24 5.99
CA PRO A 291 -16.72 -16.49 6.45
C PRO A 291 -18.24 -16.43 6.36
N THR A 292 -18.85 -17.53 5.99
CA THR A 292 -20.30 -17.66 6.04
C THR A 292 -20.77 -17.72 7.49
N LEU A 293 -21.93 -17.15 7.76
CA LEU A 293 -22.57 -17.33 9.07
C LEU A 293 -22.79 -18.82 9.32
N ARG A 294 -22.63 -19.22 10.58
CA ARG A 294 -22.97 -20.58 10.98
C ARG A 294 -24.47 -20.84 10.74
N PRO A 295 -24.87 -22.10 10.51
CA PRO A 295 -26.27 -22.46 10.33
C PRO A 295 -27.13 -21.88 11.46
N GLN A 296 -28.22 -21.19 11.11
CA GLN A 296 -29.04 -20.44 12.07
C GLN A 296 -29.71 -21.34 13.12
N TRP A 297 -29.91 -22.63 12.84
CA TRP A 297 -30.44 -23.58 13.83
C TRP A 297 -29.56 -23.75 15.08
N GLN A 298 -28.26 -23.44 14.98
CA GLN A 298 -27.33 -23.48 16.13
C GLN A 298 -27.48 -22.27 17.08
N SER A 299 -28.31 -21.28 16.72
CA SER A 299 -28.50 -20.04 17.49
C SER A 299 -28.96 -20.29 18.92
N VAL A 300 -29.70 -21.39 19.16
CA VAL A 300 -30.27 -21.75 20.47
C VAL A 300 -29.20 -22.26 21.46
N TYR A 301 -28.11 -22.83 20.95
CA TYR A 301 -27.05 -23.45 21.77
C TYR A 301 -25.90 -22.48 22.10
N HIS A 302 -25.61 -21.54 21.20
CA HIS A 302 -24.51 -20.56 21.34
C HIS A 302 -24.60 -19.56 22.51
N PRO A 303 -25.75 -19.21 23.11
CA PRO A 303 -25.82 -18.17 24.15
C PRO A 303 -25.01 -18.47 25.42
N LEU A 304 -24.71 -19.75 25.66
CA LEU A 304 -23.88 -20.21 26.77
C LEU A 304 -22.70 -21.02 26.25
N GLY A 305 -21.54 -20.88 26.90
CA GLY A 305 -20.36 -21.67 26.56
C GLY A 305 -20.57 -23.16 26.83
N GLN A 306 -19.83 -24.01 26.11
CA GLN A 306 -19.95 -25.47 26.25
C GLN A 306 -19.73 -25.94 27.69
N MET A 307 -18.76 -25.33 28.40
CA MET A 307 -18.48 -25.64 29.80
C MET A 307 -19.63 -25.25 30.73
N VAL A 308 -20.39 -24.20 30.41
CA VAL A 308 -21.56 -23.79 31.19
C VAL A 308 -22.70 -24.80 31.01
N TRP A 309 -22.94 -25.26 29.78
CA TRP A 309 -23.92 -26.32 29.51
C TRP A 309 -23.61 -27.61 30.27
N VAL A 310 -22.34 -28.04 30.26
CA VAL A 310 -21.88 -29.18 31.06
C VAL A 310 -22.10 -28.93 32.54
N GLY A 311 -21.75 -27.74 33.04
CA GLY A 311 -21.98 -27.34 34.42
C GLY A 311 -23.45 -27.40 34.83
N VAL A 312 -24.38 -26.93 33.99
CA VAL A 312 -25.83 -26.99 34.25
C VAL A 312 -26.31 -28.44 34.36
N ILE A 313 -25.89 -29.32 33.45
CA ILE A 313 -26.23 -30.75 33.50
C ILE A 313 -25.67 -31.38 34.78
N MET A 314 -24.41 -31.09 35.12
CA MET A 314 -23.76 -31.61 36.33
C MET A 314 -24.46 -31.11 37.60
N CYS A 315 -24.83 -29.84 37.67
CA CYS A 315 -25.60 -29.29 38.79
C CYS A 315 -26.96 -29.97 38.93
N LEU A 316 -27.68 -30.20 37.82
CA LEU A 316 -28.96 -30.90 37.82
C LEU A 316 -28.82 -32.34 38.34
N LEU A 317 -27.81 -33.07 37.87
CA LEU A 317 -27.52 -34.44 38.28
C LEU A 317 -27.04 -34.54 39.73
N LEU A 318 -26.44 -33.48 40.29
CA LEU A 318 -25.95 -33.45 41.68
C LEU A 318 -27.02 -32.98 42.67
N VAL A 319 -27.81 -31.96 42.33
CA VAL A 319 -28.85 -31.41 43.23
C VAL A 319 -30.01 -32.40 43.39
N THR A 320 -30.37 -33.14 42.35
CA THR A 320 -31.46 -34.12 42.37
C THR A 320 -31.30 -35.21 43.43
N PRO A 321 -30.18 -35.98 43.51
CA PRO A 321 -29.98 -37.00 44.54
C PRO A 321 -29.81 -36.39 45.94
N VAL A 322 -29.17 -35.22 46.06
CA VAL A 322 -29.02 -34.53 47.35
C VAL A 322 -30.39 -34.13 47.91
N LEU A 323 -31.25 -33.55 47.08
CA LEU A 323 -32.59 -33.18 47.50
C LEU A 323 -33.45 -34.41 47.80
N LEU A 324 -33.35 -35.47 47.00
CA LEU A 324 -34.02 -36.74 47.25
C LEU A 324 -33.62 -37.32 48.63
N LEU A 325 -32.33 -37.32 48.95
CA LEU A 325 -31.81 -37.75 50.25
C LEU A 325 -32.38 -36.88 51.38
N MET A 326 -32.35 -35.55 51.24
CA MET A 326 -32.88 -34.62 52.25
C MET A 326 -34.37 -34.80 52.49
N VAL A 327 -35.15 -35.02 51.42
CA VAL A 327 -36.59 -35.23 51.49
C VAL A 327 -36.93 -36.59 52.12
N ASN A 328 -36.18 -37.64 51.81
CA ASN A 328 -36.39 -38.97 52.40
C ASN A 328 -35.97 -39.03 53.87
N LEU A 329 -34.84 -38.42 54.25
CA LEU A 329 -34.40 -38.31 55.64
C LEU A 329 -35.34 -37.44 56.48
N GLY A 330 -35.81 -36.32 55.94
CA GLY A 330 -36.76 -35.44 56.62
C GLY A 330 -38.13 -36.09 56.84
N ARG A 331 -38.58 -36.96 55.93
CA ARG A 331 -39.80 -37.76 56.09
C ARG A 331 -39.65 -38.87 57.14
N GLY A 332 -38.46 -39.46 57.28
CA GLY A 332 -38.17 -40.43 58.35
C GLY A 332 -38.38 -39.88 59.76
N GLN A 333 -38.36 -38.55 59.92
CA GLN A 333 -38.54 -37.85 61.19
C GLN A 333 -40.01 -37.44 61.47
N GLN A 334 -40.91 -37.46 60.48
CA GLN A 334 -42.33 -37.13 60.60
C GLN A 334 -43.20 -38.38 60.28
N TYR A 335 -43.33 -39.26 61.29
CA TYR A 335 -44.33 -40.34 61.45
C TYR A 335 -44.82 -41.13 60.23
N LEU A 336 -44.37 -42.40 60.13
CA LEU A 336 -45.15 -43.66 60.09
C LEU A 336 -46.56 -43.74 59.42
N SER A 337 -46.88 -42.97 58.39
CA SER A 337 -48.08 -43.26 57.59
C SER A 337 -47.98 -42.88 56.12
N PHE A 338 -48.39 -43.85 55.29
CA PHE A 338 -48.55 -43.82 53.83
C PHE A 338 -47.29 -43.94 52.95
N SER A 339 -46.98 -45.21 52.64
CA SER A 339 -46.80 -45.80 51.30
C SER A 339 -46.17 -44.95 50.18
N ASN A 340 -45.09 -45.51 49.63
CA ASN A 340 -44.28 -45.12 48.45
C ASN A 340 -43.38 -43.89 48.63
N GLY A 341 -42.07 -44.16 48.78
CA GLY A 341 -41.01 -43.15 48.70
C GLY A 341 -41.07 -42.39 47.37
N MET A 342 -40.62 -41.13 47.39
CA MET A 342 -40.59 -40.30 46.18
C MET A 342 -39.58 -40.89 45.21
N GLY A 343 -40.01 -41.23 43.99
CA GLY A 343 -39.13 -41.73 42.95
C GLY A 343 -38.13 -40.68 42.49
N VAL A 344 -36.90 -41.10 42.14
CA VAL A 344 -35.86 -40.25 41.55
C VAL A 344 -36.39 -39.49 40.33
N SER A 345 -37.23 -40.14 39.52
CA SER A 345 -37.85 -39.57 38.32
C SER A 345 -38.73 -38.37 38.62
N VAL A 346 -39.50 -38.40 39.72
CA VAL A 346 -40.39 -37.30 40.12
C VAL A 346 -39.59 -36.09 40.58
N VAL A 347 -38.54 -36.29 41.38
CA VAL A 347 -37.65 -35.21 41.83
C VAL A 347 -36.89 -34.61 40.63
N MET A 348 -36.40 -35.47 39.73
CA MET A 348 -35.70 -35.03 38.52
C MET A 348 -36.62 -34.20 37.61
N GLN A 349 -37.87 -34.64 37.42
CA GLN A 349 -38.88 -33.90 36.67
C GLN A 349 -39.15 -32.55 37.31
N ASP A 350 -39.26 -32.49 38.63
CA ASP A 350 -39.50 -31.24 39.36
C ASP A 350 -38.32 -30.27 39.29
N MET A 351 -37.08 -30.76 39.43
CA MET A 351 -35.88 -29.94 39.29
C MET A 351 -35.76 -29.37 37.87
N THR A 352 -36.04 -30.22 36.87
CA THR A 352 -36.04 -29.84 35.46
C THR A 352 -37.17 -28.86 35.15
N GLY A 353 -38.36 -29.06 35.71
CA GLY A 353 -39.50 -28.15 35.58
C GLY A 353 -39.17 -26.76 36.11
N MET A 354 -38.59 -26.67 37.32
CA MET A 354 -38.12 -25.40 37.87
C MET A 354 -37.04 -24.75 37.01
N LEU A 355 -36.08 -25.52 36.49
CA LEU A 355 -35.05 -25.03 35.55
C LEU A 355 -35.68 -24.39 34.29
N LEU A 356 -36.78 -24.96 33.80
CA LEU A 356 -37.53 -24.45 32.65
C LEU A 356 -38.51 -23.32 33.00
N GLY A 357 -38.59 -22.91 34.27
CA GLY A 357 -39.46 -21.85 34.75
C GLY A 357 -40.90 -22.27 35.04
N GLN A 358 -41.15 -23.57 35.30
CA GLN A 358 -42.44 -24.08 35.78
C GLN A 358 -42.60 -23.87 37.29
N ASP A 359 -43.84 -23.98 37.77
CA ASP A 359 -44.20 -23.72 39.16
C ASP A 359 -43.51 -24.66 40.16
N LEU A 360 -43.26 -24.14 41.37
CA LEU A 360 -42.67 -24.90 42.46
C LEU A 360 -43.63 -25.99 42.97
N PRO A 361 -43.25 -27.28 42.92
CA PRO A 361 -44.07 -28.35 43.46
C PRO A 361 -44.12 -28.28 44.99
N ARG A 362 -45.32 -28.23 45.56
CA ARG A 362 -45.53 -28.17 47.03
C ARG A 362 -44.90 -29.34 47.81
N ARG A 363 -44.61 -30.45 47.13
CA ARG A 363 -44.09 -31.70 47.71
C ARG A 363 -42.59 -31.69 48.05
N LEU A 364 -41.82 -30.68 47.62
CA LEU A 364 -40.36 -30.62 47.78
C LEU A 364 -39.88 -29.73 48.96
N SER A 365 -40.75 -28.88 49.49
CA SER A 365 -40.44 -27.85 50.49
C SER A 365 -40.91 -28.21 51.91
N ILE A 366 -40.68 -29.47 52.30
CA ILE A 366 -41.18 -30.02 53.58
C ILE A 366 -40.34 -29.53 54.77
N THR A 367 -39.01 -29.54 54.66
CA THR A 367 -38.09 -29.15 55.76
C THR A 367 -37.42 -27.81 55.49
N THR A 368 -36.96 -27.12 56.55
CA THR A 368 -36.23 -25.85 56.41
C THR A 368 -34.97 -26.02 55.55
N SER A 369 -34.24 -27.12 55.70
CA SER A 369 -33.04 -27.41 54.91
C SER A 369 -33.35 -27.64 53.42
N SER A 370 -34.43 -28.36 53.09
CA SER A 370 -34.84 -28.55 51.69
C SER A 370 -35.33 -27.25 51.06
N ARG A 371 -35.98 -26.36 51.84
CA ARG A 371 -36.38 -25.02 51.39
C ARG A 371 -35.19 -24.14 51.04
N VAL A 372 -34.11 -24.16 51.85
CA VAL A 372 -32.89 -23.40 51.55
C VAL A 372 -32.25 -23.90 50.26
N LEU A 373 -32.13 -25.22 50.08
CA LEU A 373 -31.56 -25.80 48.85
C LEU A 373 -32.40 -25.47 47.61
N VAL A 374 -33.74 -25.58 47.70
CA VAL A 374 -34.66 -25.19 46.62
C VAL A 374 -34.58 -23.69 46.36
N GLY A 375 -34.48 -22.84 47.38
CA GLY A 375 -34.29 -21.40 47.22
C GLY A 375 -32.98 -21.05 46.50
N ALA A 376 -31.89 -21.72 46.84
CA ALA A 376 -30.61 -21.58 46.14
C ALA A 376 -30.69 -22.06 44.67
N TRP A 377 -31.38 -23.18 44.42
CA TRP A 377 -31.66 -23.66 43.07
C TRP A 377 -32.45 -22.64 42.25
N LEU A 378 -33.51 -22.06 42.82
CA LEU A 378 -34.31 -21.04 42.14
C LEU A 378 -33.49 -19.78 41.82
N LEU A 379 -32.62 -19.34 42.73
CA LEU A 379 -31.72 -18.21 42.47
C LEU A 379 -30.72 -18.52 41.35
N PHE A 380 -30.14 -19.73 41.35
CA PHE A 380 -29.28 -20.20 40.27
C PHE A 380 -29.99 -20.24 38.92
N VAL A 381 -31.18 -20.86 38.86
CA VAL A 381 -32.01 -20.94 37.65
C VAL A 381 -32.40 -19.55 37.15
N LEU A 382 -32.74 -18.63 38.05
CA LEU A 382 -33.09 -17.25 37.70
C LEU A 382 -31.92 -16.55 37.00
N ILE A 383 -30.72 -16.60 37.59
CA ILE A 383 -29.51 -16.01 37.02
C ILE A 383 -29.19 -16.64 35.66
N LEU A 384 -29.26 -17.97 35.57
CA LEU A 384 -29.01 -18.71 34.33
C LEU A 384 -30.02 -18.33 33.24
N GLY A 385 -31.31 -18.25 33.59
CA GLY A 385 -32.39 -17.91 32.68
C GLY A 385 -32.25 -16.48 32.14
N PHE A 386 -31.93 -15.50 32.99
CA PHE A 386 -31.66 -14.13 32.54
C PHE A 386 -30.42 -14.05 31.65
N SER A 387 -29.34 -14.73 32.02
CA SER A 387 -28.10 -14.74 31.23
C SER A 387 -28.30 -15.39 29.85
N TYR A 388 -29.02 -16.51 29.81
CA TYR A 388 -29.35 -17.20 28.56
C TYR A 388 -30.21 -16.32 27.64
N ARG A 389 -31.30 -15.75 28.17
CA ARG A 389 -32.22 -14.90 27.39
C ARG A 389 -31.50 -13.64 26.87
N GLY A 390 -30.70 -12.98 27.70
CA GLY A 390 -29.93 -11.80 27.28
C GLY A 390 -28.91 -12.10 26.17
N ASN A 391 -28.13 -13.18 26.33
CA ASN A 391 -27.14 -13.58 25.34
C ASN A 391 -27.78 -14.11 24.04
N LEU A 392 -28.95 -14.74 24.13
CA LEU A 392 -29.72 -15.17 22.98
C LEU A 392 -30.22 -13.97 22.18
N THR A 393 -30.82 -12.98 22.84
CA THR A 393 -31.22 -11.72 22.19
C THR A 393 -30.04 -11.07 21.48
N ALA A 394 -28.89 -10.92 22.17
CA ALA A 394 -27.70 -10.33 21.57
C ALA A 394 -27.21 -11.13 20.33
N SER A 395 -27.17 -12.45 20.42
CA SER A 395 -26.72 -13.35 19.33
C SER A 395 -27.68 -13.35 18.13
N LEU A 396 -28.98 -13.13 18.37
CA LEU A 396 -29.99 -13.03 17.32
C LEU A 396 -29.98 -11.65 16.64
N THR A 397 -29.66 -10.58 17.38
CA THR A 397 -29.60 -9.22 16.84
C THR A 397 -28.29 -8.90 16.12
N ILE A 398 -27.16 -9.50 16.53
CA ILE A 398 -25.84 -9.21 15.97
C ILE A 398 -25.24 -10.51 15.41
N PRO A 399 -25.10 -10.64 14.08
CA PRO A 399 -24.55 -11.85 13.47
C PRO A 399 -23.08 -12.03 13.86
N LYS A 400 -22.78 -13.10 14.58
CA LYS A 400 -21.40 -13.44 14.96
C LYS A 400 -20.77 -14.34 13.90
N PHE A 401 -19.86 -13.75 13.12
CA PHE A 401 -19.05 -14.50 12.17
C PHE A 401 -18.01 -15.38 12.89
N PRO A 402 -17.66 -16.57 12.36
CA PRO A 402 -16.57 -17.35 12.90
C PRO A 402 -15.23 -16.58 12.72
N PRO A 403 -14.21 -16.90 13.54
CA PRO A 403 -12.90 -16.25 13.40
C PRO A 403 -12.35 -16.49 11.99
N ARG A 404 -11.65 -15.49 11.47
CA ARG A 404 -11.02 -15.49 10.16
C ARG A 404 -9.55 -15.09 10.30
N PRO A 405 -8.67 -15.50 9.37
CA PRO A 405 -7.29 -15.04 9.35
C PRO A 405 -7.22 -13.51 9.25
N GLU A 406 -6.52 -12.87 10.18
CA GLU A 406 -6.31 -11.41 10.17
C GLU A 406 -4.82 -11.04 10.12
N THR A 407 -3.95 -12.01 10.43
CA THR A 407 -2.49 -11.87 10.51
C THR A 407 -1.78 -12.71 9.47
N LEU A 408 -0.53 -12.39 9.15
CA LEU A 408 0.28 -13.18 8.23
C LEU A 408 0.44 -14.65 8.67
N GLU A 409 0.66 -14.92 9.96
CA GLU A 409 0.83 -16.29 10.47
C GLU A 409 -0.44 -17.13 10.28
N GLN A 410 -1.60 -16.58 10.63
CA GLN A 410 -2.88 -17.23 10.38
C GLN A 410 -3.16 -17.44 8.89
N LEU A 411 -2.73 -16.51 8.03
CA LEU A 411 -2.92 -16.58 6.60
C LEU A 411 -2.22 -17.79 5.99
N VAL A 412 -0.93 -17.98 6.29
CA VAL A 412 -0.15 -19.08 5.70
C VAL A 412 -0.66 -20.47 6.10
N HIS A 413 -1.38 -20.58 7.23
CA HIS A 413 -2.01 -21.82 7.66
C HIS A 413 -3.42 -22.04 7.10
N ALA A 414 -4.09 -20.98 6.64
CA ALA A 414 -5.50 -21.04 6.25
C ALA A 414 -5.71 -21.17 4.73
N VAL A 415 -4.68 -20.91 3.93
CA VAL A 415 -4.80 -20.71 2.47
C VAL A 415 -3.89 -21.69 1.73
N ASP A 416 -4.41 -22.29 0.67
CA ASP A 416 -3.66 -23.22 -0.17
C ASP A 416 -2.91 -22.51 -1.31
N ARG A 417 -3.39 -21.33 -1.73
CA ARG A 417 -2.81 -20.51 -2.81
C ARG A 417 -3.09 -19.03 -2.64
N LEU A 418 -2.06 -18.20 -2.84
CA LEU A 418 -2.14 -16.73 -2.80
C LEU A 418 -1.81 -16.13 -4.16
N THR A 419 -2.80 -15.62 -4.85
CA THR A 419 -2.61 -15.02 -6.17
C THR A 419 -2.06 -13.59 -6.05
N ILE A 420 -1.16 -13.19 -6.94
CA ILE A 420 -0.63 -11.82 -7.03
C ILE A 420 -0.36 -11.44 -8.48
N PRO A 421 -0.53 -10.18 -8.91
CA PRO A 421 -0.19 -9.77 -10.27
C PRO A 421 1.32 -9.89 -10.55
N LYS A 422 1.73 -9.71 -11.83
CA LYS A 422 3.13 -9.90 -12.28
C LYS A 422 4.18 -9.11 -11.49
N TYR A 423 3.85 -7.92 -10.98
CA TYR A 423 4.78 -7.15 -10.12
C TYR A 423 5.09 -7.84 -8.79
N GLY A 424 4.31 -8.85 -8.42
CA GLY A 424 4.50 -9.71 -7.25
C GLY A 424 5.78 -10.54 -7.31
N GLU A 425 6.41 -10.72 -8.47
CA GLU A 425 7.66 -11.48 -8.61
C GLU A 425 8.77 -10.91 -7.73
N ALA A 426 8.89 -9.57 -7.69
CA ALA A 426 9.85 -8.89 -6.83
C ALA A 426 9.59 -9.15 -5.33
N HIS A 427 8.32 -9.16 -4.92
CA HIS A 427 7.92 -9.44 -3.54
C HIS A 427 8.17 -10.89 -3.18
N ARG A 428 7.84 -11.83 -4.09
CA ARG A 428 8.10 -13.26 -3.93
C ARG A 428 9.60 -13.51 -3.75
N LYS A 429 10.44 -12.95 -4.62
CA LYS A 429 11.90 -13.07 -4.49
C LYS A 429 12.40 -12.51 -3.15
N PHE A 430 11.88 -11.37 -2.72
CA PHE A 430 12.24 -10.75 -1.44
C PHE A 430 11.89 -11.65 -0.24
N VAL A 431 10.68 -12.20 -0.19
CA VAL A 431 10.28 -13.06 0.95
C VAL A 431 10.96 -14.42 0.96
N MET A 432 11.27 -14.98 -0.21
CA MET A 432 12.01 -16.23 -0.31
C MET A 432 13.46 -16.11 0.18
N GLN A 433 14.03 -14.90 0.16
CA GLN A 433 15.36 -14.61 0.71
C GLN A 433 15.34 -14.35 2.23
N SER A 434 14.16 -14.28 2.84
CA SER A 434 14.03 -14.01 4.28
C SER A 434 14.45 -15.20 5.13
N THR A 435 15.00 -14.93 6.32
CA THR A 435 15.29 -15.96 7.33
C THR A 435 14.02 -16.44 8.05
N SER A 436 12.94 -15.66 8.01
CA SER A 436 11.68 -16.03 8.66
C SER A 436 11.01 -17.21 7.94
N PRO A 437 10.66 -18.29 8.66
CA PRO A 437 9.96 -19.43 8.06
C PRO A 437 8.59 -19.03 7.51
N VAL A 438 7.86 -18.16 8.21
CA VAL A 438 6.52 -17.70 7.80
C VAL A 438 6.57 -16.94 6.47
N LEU A 439 7.57 -16.08 6.27
CA LEU A 439 7.74 -15.34 5.02
C LEU A 439 8.18 -16.25 3.87
N ARG A 440 8.97 -17.29 4.13
CA ARG A 440 9.32 -18.28 3.11
C ARG A 440 8.09 -19.09 2.68
N THR A 441 7.29 -19.57 3.64
CA THR A 441 6.01 -20.25 3.35
C THR A 441 5.06 -19.34 2.57
N LEU A 442 4.98 -18.05 2.91
CA LEU A 442 4.24 -17.08 2.12
C LEU A 442 4.72 -17.07 0.66
N GLY A 443 6.03 -16.99 0.42
CA GLY A 443 6.62 -17.01 -0.93
C GLY A 443 6.37 -18.30 -1.72
N GLU A 444 6.28 -19.44 -1.04
CA GLU A 444 5.92 -20.74 -1.62
C GLU A 444 4.45 -20.79 -2.05
N LEU A 445 3.55 -20.18 -1.27
CA LEU A 445 2.12 -20.08 -1.57
C LEU A 445 1.78 -19.01 -2.64
N MET A 446 2.71 -18.08 -2.91
CA MET A 446 2.52 -17.00 -3.88
C MET A 446 2.54 -17.51 -5.32
N ASP A 447 1.39 -17.37 -5.98
CA ASP A 447 1.20 -17.64 -7.40
C ASP A 447 1.16 -16.31 -8.19
N VAL A 448 2.24 -16.07 -8.93
CA VAL A 448 2.52 -14.79 -9.59
C VAL A 448 2.00 -14.77 -11.01
N GLY A 449 1.35 -13.68 -11.39
CA GLY A 449 0.93 -13.40 -12.76
C GLY A 449 -0.57 -13.36 -12.98
N ILE A 450 -1.36 -13.71 -11.97
CA ILE A 450 -2.82 -13.62 -12.02
C ILE A 450 -3.27 -12.16 -11.94
N PRO A 451 -4.02 -11.64 -12.92
CA PRO A 451 -4.51 -10.26 -12.89
C PRO A 451 -5.41 -10.00 -11.67
N LEU A 452 -5.39 -8.76 -11.18
CA LEU A 452 -6.11 -8.33 -9.97
C LEU A 452 -7.59 -8.76 -9.94
N MET A 453 -8.33 -8.51 -11.02
CA MET A 453 -9.76 -8.84 -11.07
C MET A 453 -10.02 -10.35 -11.03
N GLU A 454 -9.15 -11.13 -11.66
CA GLU A 454 -9.26 -12.58 -11.68
C GLU A 454 -8.87 -13.16 -10.32
N GLY A 455 -7.78 -12.66 -9.72
CA GLY A 455 -7.37 -13.06 -8.38
C GLY A 455 -8.41 -12.73 -7.31
N LEU A 456 -9.09 -11.58 -7.39
CA LEU A 456 -10.20 -11.24 -6.51
C LEU A 456 -11.43 -12.15 -6.71
N ARG A 457 -11.70 -12.60 -7.94
CA ARG A 457 -12.75 -13.59 -8.22
C ARG A 457 -12.39 -14.94 -7.60
N GLN A 458 -11.16 -15.39 -7.79
CA GLN A 458 -10.67 -16.63 -7.18
C GLN A 458 -10.70 -16.54 -5.66
N ALA A 459 -10.33 -15.42 -5.05
CA ALA A 459 -10.39 -15.22 -3.59
C ALA A 459 -11.81 -15.32 -3.00
N LYS A 460 -12.86 -15.23 -3.84
CA LYS A 460 -14.26 -15.48 -3.45
C LYS A 460 -14.58 -16.98 -3.35
N GLU A 461 -13.77 -17.83 -3.97
CA GLU A 461 -13.94 -19.25 -4.19
C GLU A 461 -12.84 -20.07 -3.47
N GLY A 462 -13.25 -21.07 -2.69
CA GLY A 462 -12.31 -21.98 -2.01
C GLY A 462 -11.46 -21.34 -0.91
N ARG A 463 -10.31 -21.98 -0.63
CA ARG A 463 -9.28 -21.53 0.33
C ARG A 463 -8.14 -20.81 -0.39
N SER A 464 -8.50 -19.82 -1.21
CA SER A 464 -7.53 -18.98 -1.92
C SER A 464 -7.61 -17.54 -1.42
N GLY A 465 -6.51 -16.81 -1.56
CA GLY A 465 -6.46 -15.38 -1.27
C GLY A 465 -5.80 -14.61 -2.41
N HIS A 466 -5.97 -13.29 -2.39
CA HIS A 466 -5.31 -12.38 -3.34
C HIS A 466 -4.47 -11.36 -2.60
N LEU A 467 -3.24 -11.12 -3.06
CA LEU A 467 -2.31 -10.15 -2.48
C LEU A 467 -2.25 -8.88 -3.34
N GLY A 468 -2.23 -7.72 -2.69
CA GLY A 468 -2.10 -6.45 -3.39
C GLY A 468 -2.01 -5.25 -2.47
N GLY A 469 -1.86 -4.06 -3.06
CA GLY A 469 -1.91 -2.80 -2.33
C GLY A 469 -3.33 -2.55 -1.80
N LYS A 470 -3.44 -2.27 -0.50
CA LYS A 470 -4.72 -2.09 0.21
C LYS A 470 -5.63 -1.07 -0.46
N ARG A 471 -5.10 0.08 -0.85
CA ARG A 471 -5.87 1.16 -1.48
C ARG A 471 -6.42 0.76 -2.86
N ASN A 472 -5.57 0.13 -3.67
CA ASN A 472 -5.94 -0.43 -4.99
C ASN A 472 -7.03 -1.51 -4.86
N MET A 473 -6.89 -2.42 -3.89
CA MET A 473 -7.89 -3.47 -3.65
C MET A 473 -9.20 -2.90 -3.08
N GLN A 474 -9.14 -1.95 -2.16
CA GLN A 474 -10.32 -1.26 -1.61
C GLN A 474 -11.18 -0.66 -2.72
N GLN A 475 -10.55 0.08 -3.64
CA GLN A 475 -11.26 0.68 -4.75
C GLN A 475 -11.87 -0.39 -5.68
N LYS A 476 -11.12 -1.43 -6.03
CA LYS A 476 -11.61 -2.48 -6.95
C LYS A 476 -12.73 -3.31 -6.35
N ILE A 477 -12.67 -3.60 -5.05
CA ILE A 477 -13.76 -4.23 -4.31
C ILE A 477 -14.98 -3.32 -4.34
N ALA A 478 -14.82 -2.02 -4.08
CA ALA A 478 -15.92 -1.07 -4.10
C ALA A 478 -16.57 -0.92 -5.48
N GLU A 479 -15.77 -0.96 -6.55
CA GLU A 479 -16.25 -0.83 -7.92
C GLU A 479 -16.99 -2.07 -8.44
N SER A 480 -16.55 -3.28 -8.06
CA SER A 480 -16.96 -4.51 -8.76
C SER A 480 -17.41 -5.68 -7.88
N PHE A 481 -17.26 -5.60 -6.56
CA PHE A 481 -17.54 -6.71 -5.64
C PHE A 481 -18.49 -6.34 -4.49
N ILE A 482 -19.19 -5.21 -4.61
CA ILE A 482 -20.33 -4.85 -3.77
C ILE A 482 -21.60 -5.50 -4.35
N GLU A 483 -22.37 -6.16 -3.50
CA GLU A 483 -23.67 -6.74 -3.81
C GLU A 483 -24.78 -5.66 -3.80
N ILE A 484 -25.98 -6.03 -4.22
CA ILE A 484 -27.11 -5.09 -4.40
C ILE A 484 -27.55 -4.46 -3.07
N ASP A 485 -27.37 -5.18 -1.97
CA ASP A 485 -27.65 -4.73 -0.59
C ASP A 485 -26.55 -3.84 -0.01
N GLY A 486 -25.50 -3.52 -0.78
CA GLY A 486 -24.33 -2.77 -0.32
C GLY A 486 -23.32 -3.61 0.47
N SER A 487 -23.57 -4.90 0.65
CA SER A 487 -22.65 -5.81 1.32
C SER A 487 -21.56 -6.30 0.35
N THR A 488 -20.52 -6.94 0.87
CA THR A 488 -19.50 -7.60 0.04
C THR A 488 -19.11 -8.93 0.66
N ARG A 489 -18.88 -9.94 -0.18
CA ARG A 489 -18.40 -11.26 0.25
C ARG A 489 -16.89 -11.34 0.43
N LEU A 490 -16.15 -10.28 0.13
CA LEU A 490 -14.70 -10.22 0.33
C LEU A 490 -14.38 -9.40 1.58
N TYR A 491 -13.30 -9.75 2.28
CA TYR A 491 -12.70 -8.91 3.31
C TYR A 491 -11.21 -8.77 3.05
N MET A 492 -10.66 -7.68 3.54
CA MET A 492 -9.22 -7.46 3.61
C MET A 492 -8.74 -7.79 5.01
N GLY A 493 -7.58 -8.46 5.09
CA GLY A 493 -6.90 -8.67 6.35
C GLY A 493 -6.56 -7.36 7.05
N ARG A 494 -6.58 -7.38 8.39
CA ARG A 494 -6.23 -6.20 9.20
C ARG A 494 -4.74 -5.87 9.12
N GLU A 495 -3.88 -6.88 9.14
CA GLU A 495 -2.42 -6.70 9.12
C GLU A 495 -1.92 -6.43 7.69
N SER A 496 -0.89 -5.58 7.58
CA SER A 496 -0.13 -5.43 6.33
C SER A 496 1.00 -6.46 6.28
N ILE A 497 1.08 -7.17 5.16
CA ILE A 497 2.12 -8.18 4.90
C ILE A 497 3.44 -7.50 4.53
N PHE A 498 3.38 -6.43 3.72
CA PHE A 498 4.53 -5.62 3.34
C PHE A 498 4.21 -4.14 3.58
N PRO A 499 4.41 -3.62 4.80
CA PRO A 499 4.40 -2.18 5.00
C PRO A 499 5.70 -1.61 4.44
N GLY A 500 5.61 -0.64 3.53
CA GLY A 500 6.79 -0.09 2.88
C GLY A 500 6.66 1.41 2.59
N PRO A 501 7.63 2.25 3.02
CA PRO A 501 7.69 3.62 2.54
C PRO A 501 7.82 3.60 1.02
N SER A 502 7.05 4.46 0.34
CA SER A 502 6.97 4.50 -1.11
C SER A 502 7.15 5.92 -1.65
N GLY A 503 7.82 5.99 -2.80
CA GLY A 503 8.08 7.22 -3.54
C GLY A 503 8.14 6.94 -5.04
N TRP A 504 8.32 7.98 -5.85
CA TRP A 504 8.49 7.80 -7.29
C TRP A 504 9.94 7.43 -7.62
N PRO A 505 10.17 6.37 -8.40
CA PRO A 505 11.48 6.08 -8.97
C PRO A 505 11.90 7.21 -9.91
N ILE A 506 13.10 7.72 -9.67
CA ILE A 506 13.78 8.70 -10.51
C ILE A 506 15.18 8.18 -10.87
N PRO A 507 15.78 8.64 -11.98
CA PRO A 507 17.13 8.24 -12.31
C PRO A 507 18.08 8.57 -11.17
N HIS A 508 19.05 7.69 -10.94
CA HIS A 508 20.03 7.87 -9.88
C HIS A 508 20.76 9.24 -10.03
N ASP A 509 20.98 9.95 -8.92
CA ASP A 509 21.53 11.30 -8.84
C ASP A 509 20.78 12.35 -9.69
N ALA A 510 19.47 12.21 -9.87
CA ALA A 510 18.66 13.18 -10.61
C ALA A 510 18.75 14.60 -10.00
N PRO A 511 19.15 15.61 -10.78
CA PRO A 511 19.40 16.96 -10.25
C PRO A 511 18.13 17.76 -9.91
N TYR A 512 16.97 17.33 -10.39
CA TYR A 512 15.67 17.91 -10.05
C TYR A 512 15.03 17.30 -8.79
N LYS A 513 15.65 16.28 -8.17
CA LYS A 513 15.11 15.58 -7.00
C LYS A 513 14.70 16.53 -5.88
N THR A 514 15.58 17.46 -5.48
CA THR A 514 15.31 18.38 -4.37
C THR A 514 14.11 19.28 -4.63
N ASN A 515 13.92 19.71 -5.88
CA ASN A 515 12.77 20.52 -6.28
C ASN A 515 11.48 19.70 -6.26
N PHE A 516 11.52 18.46 -6.76
CA PHE A 516 10.40 17.53 -6.68
C PHE A 516 10.01 17.26 -5.22
N ASP A 517 10.99 16.88 -4.39
CA ASP A 517 10.77 16.58 -2.98
C ASP A 517 10.14 17.74 -2.23
N ARG A 518 10.65 18.96 -2.42
CA ARG A 518 10.09 20.16 -1.78
C ARG A 518 8.61 20.38 -2.13
N ILE A 519 8.25 20.19 -3.40
CA ILE A 519 6.88 20.40 -3.88
C ILE A 519 5.97 19.27 -3.40
N ILE A 520 6.43 18.02 -3.48
CA ILE A 520 5.69 16.85 -2.97
C ILE A 520 5.43 17.01 -1.47
N THR A 521 6.46 17.34 -0.68
CA THR A 521 6.30 17.61 0.75
C THR A 521 5.30 18.74 1.01
N SER A 522 5.36 19.84 0.26
CA SER A 522 4.40 20.95 0.42
C SER A 522 2.96 20.51 0.11
N ALA A 523 2.75 19.67 -0.92
CA ALA A 523 1.43 19.14 -1.26
C ALA A 523 0.88 18.18 -0.21
N LEU A 524 1.77 17.38 0.42
CA LEU A 524 1.42 16.50 1.53
C LEU A 524 1.06 17.29 2.80
N GLU A 525 1.89 18.27 3.16
CA GLU A 525 1.67 19.14 4.33
C GLU A 525 0.37 19.94 4.20
N ALA A 526 0.01 20.35 2.99
CA ALA A 526 -1.28 20.99 2.70
C ALA A 526 -2.49 20.03 2.74
N GLY A 527 -2.26 18.73 2.89
CA GLY A 527 -3.31 17.70 2.90
C GLY A 527 -3.94 17.44 1.52
N LEU A 528 -3.33 17.91 0.43
CA LEU A 528 -3.89 17.79 -0.91
C LEU A 528 -3.96 16.33 -1.36
N TYR A 529 -2.91 15.55 -1.08
CA TYR A 529 -2.83 14.14 -1.47
C TYR A 529 -3.99 13.34 -0.86
N GLU A 530 -4.17 13.39 0.46
CA GLU A 530 -5.27 12.69 1.13
C GLU A 530 -6.66 13.20 0.72
N LYS A 531 -6.80 14.49 0.44
CA LYS A 531 -8.06 15.04 -0.08
C LYS A 531 -8.42 14.41 -1.43
N TRP A 532 -7.51 14.42 -2.40
CA TRP A 532 -7.75 13.79 -3.72
C TRP A 532 -8.10 12.31 -3.56
N ALA A 533 -7.36 11.66 -2.68
CA ALA A 533 -7.48 10.25 -2.42
C ALA A 533 -8.83 9.88 -1.76
N GLY A 534 -9.35 10.74 -0.89
CA GLY A 534 -10.69 10.64 -0.29
C GLY A 534 -11.82 10.95 -1.29
N ASP A 535 -11.66 12.00 -2.10
CA ASP A 535 -12.65 12.40 -3.10
C ASP A 535 -12.84 11.31 -4.16
N MET A 536 -11.77 10.68 -4.64
CA MET A 536 -11.86 9.58 -5.60
C MET A 536 -12.53 8.33 -5.01
N ASN A 537 -12.21 7.95 -3.77
CA ASN A 537 -12.87 6.84 -3.10
C ASN A 537 -14.38 7.08 -2.95
N ARG A 538 -14.75 8.31 -2.58
CA ARG A 538 -16.16 8.74 -2.48
C ARG A 538 -16.84 8.68 -3.84
N GLN A 539 -16.21 9.19 -4.89
CA GLN A 539 -16.74 9.14 -6.25
C GLN A 539 -16.91 7.70 -6.74
N ALA A 540 -15.92 6.83 -6.56
CA ALA A 540 -16.00 5.42 -6.92
C ALA A 540 -17.17 4.70 -6.22
N THR A 541 -17.39 5.01 -4.93
CA THR A 541 -18.52 4.48 -4.17
C THR A 541 -19.86 4.95 -4.73
N LEU A 542 -19.99 6.25 -5.00
CA LEU A 542 -21.22 6.82 -5.57
C LEU A 542 -21.52 6.27 -6.97
N ASP A 543 -20.50 6.12 -7.81
CA ASP A 543 -20.65 5.59 -9.16
C ASP A 543 -21.01 4.10 -9.15
N SER A 544 -20.45 3.33 -8.22
CA SER A 544 -20.84 1.94 -7.97
C SER A 544 -22.32 1.83 -7.57
N GLN A 545 -22.76 2.63 -6.59
CA GLN A 545 -24.17 2.68 -6.18
C GLN A 545 -25.10 3.11 -7.32
N ARG A 546 -24.71 4.08 -8.15
CA ARG A 546 -25.48 4.51 -9.32
C ARG A 546 -25.63 3.38 -10.33
N ARG A 547 -24.53 2.68 -10.68
CA ARG A 547 -24.55 1.54 -11.60
C ARG A 547 -25.47 0.42 -11.09
N GLN A 548 -25.40 0.12 -9.79
CA GLN A 548 -26.28 -0.87 -9.17
C GLN A 548 -27.76 -0.45 -9.23
N ARG A 549 -28.10 0.82 -8.96
CA ARG A 549 -29.48 1.33 -9.09
C ARG A 549 -30.01 1.23 -10.51
N VAL A 550 -29.17 1.50 -11.52
CA VAL A 550 -29.54 1.34 -12.94
C VAL A 550 -29.75 -0.13 -13.28
N ASN A 551 -28.87 -1.01 -12.83
CA ASN A 551 -29.03 -2.45 -13.03
C ASN A 551 -30.30 -2.98 -12.34
N ARG A 552 -30.66 -2.45 -11.15
CA ARG A 552 -31.93 -2.75 -10.48
C ARG A 552 -33.12 -2.38 -11.35
N LYS A 553 -33.19 -1.14 -11.85
CA LYS A 553 -34.26 -0.71 -12.74
C LYS A 553 -34.37 -1.64 -13.96
N ARG A 554 -33.24 -1.93 -14.62
CA ARG A 554 -33.22 -2.85 -15.77
C ARG A 554 -33.72 -4.25 -15.42
N GLN A 555 -33.33 -4.82 -14.27
CA GLN A 555 -33.83 -6.12 -13.84
C GLN A 555 -35.32 -6.08 -13.53
N THR A 556 -35.81 -5.07 -12.80
CA THR A 556 -37.23 -4.90 -12.51
C THR A 556 -38.04 -4.72 -13.80
N ASP A 557 -37.56 -3.92 -14.75
CA ASP A 557 -38.19 -3.73 -16.06
C ASP A 557 -38.18 -5.05 -16.87
N SER A 558 -37.09 -5.82 -16.82
CA SER A 558 -37.00 -7.14 -17.49
C SER A 558 -37.98 -8.15 -16.89
N THR A 559 -38.17 -8.11 -15.57
CA THR A 559 -39.08 -9.02 -14.84
C THR A 559 -40.54 -8.60 -15.06
N ALA A 560 -40.81 -7.29 -15.10
CA ALA A 560 -42.13 -6.74 -15.44
C ALA A 560 -42.54 -7.03 -16.90
N ILE A 561 -41.58 -7.09 -17.83
CA ILE A 561 -41.83 -7.53 -19.22
C ILE A 561 -42.12 -9.04 -19.29
N GLN A 562 -41.58 -9.85 -18.36
CA GLN A 562 -41.93 -11.29 -18.25
C GLN A 562 -43.25 -11.53 -17.50
N GLU A 563 -43.62 -10.67 -16.54
CA GLU A 563 -44.85 -10.80 -15.74
C GLU A 563 -46.04 -10.02 -16.31
N GLY A 564 -45.84 -9.17 -17.34
CA GLY A 564 -46.88 -8.43 -18.07
C GLY A 564 -47.94 -9.28 -18.81
N GLY A 565 -47.99 -10.59 -18.55
CA GLY A 565 -49.06 -11.49 -18.96
C GLY A 565 -50.13 -11.76 -17.89
N LYS A 566 -49.99 -11.29 -16.64
CA LYS A 566 -51.05 -11.44 -15.63
C LYS A 566 -51.23 -10.17 -14.79
N THR A 567 -52.43 -9.64 -14.89
CA THR A 567 -52.99 -8.47 -14.22
C THR A 567 -52.83 -8.47 -12.71
N GLY A 568 -52.34 -7.34 -12.18
CA GLY A 568 -52.95 -6.59 -11.08
C GLY A 568 -52.69 -7.08 -9.65
N GLU A 569 -51.80 -6.39 -8.95
CA GLU A 569 -52.08 -5.77 -7.64
C GLU A 569 -50.94 -4.81 -7.28
N GLU A 570 -51.27 -3.52 -7.18
CA GLU A 570 -50.36 -2.46 -6.76
C GLU A 570 -50.12 -2.54 -5.26
N GLY A 571 -48.88 -2.86 -4.86
CA GLY A 571 -48.39 -2.69 -3.50
C GLY A 571 -47.40 -1.53 -3.44
N GLU A 572 -47.79 -0.44 -2.78
CA GLU A 572 -46.96 0.73 -2.48
C GLU A 572 -45.61 0.31 -1.84
N VAL A 573 -44.51 0.70 -2.49
CA VAL A 573 -43.16 0.50 -1.98
C VAL A 573 -42.87 1.58 -0.94
N GLY A 574 -43.06 1.22 0.33
CA GLY A 574 -42.72 2.05 1.49
C GLY A 574 -41.26 2.44 1.52
N GLU A 575 -41.05 3.73 1.70
CA GLU A 575 -39.78 4.42 1.90
C GLU A 575 -39.08 3.89 3.17
N GLY A 576 -37.76 3.74 3.08
CA GLY A 576 -36.94 3.01 4.04
C GLY A 576 -37.04 3.53 5.47
N ASN A 577 -37.54 2.68 6.36
CA ASN A 577 -37.32 2.81 7.77
C ASN A 577 -36.20 1.83 8.17
N ASN A 578 -35.15 2.34 8.82
CA ASN A 578 -34.05 1.57 9.42
C ASN A 578 -34.56 0.72 10.59
N ILE A 579 -35.45 -0.22 10.32
CA ILE A 579 -35.83 -1.28 11.25
C ILE A 579 -34.83 -2.40 10.95
N GLY A 580 -33.95 -2.70 11.91
CA GLY A 580 -33.04 -3.84 11.80
C GLY A 580 -33.81 -5.09 11.34
N PRO A 581 -33.18 -6.01 10.59
CA PRO A 581 -33.88 -7.12 9.95
C PRO A 581 -34.78 -7.84 10.96
N ALA A 582 -36.09 -7.86 10.68
CA ALA A 582 -37.07 -8.50 11.54
C ALA A 582 -36.71 -9.98 11.74
N LEU A 583 -36.95 -10.49 12.93
CA LEU A 583 -36.61 -11.87 13.29
C LEU A 583 -37.43 -12.85 12.41
N ALA A 584 -36.80 -13.42 11.39
CA ALA A 584 -37.43 -14.39 10.50
C ALA A 584 -37.54 -15.78 11.15
N LEU A 585 -38.45 -16.61 10.63
CA LEU A 585 -38.64 -18.01 11.05
C LEU A 585 -37.34 -18.84 10.98
N THR A 586 -36.44 -18.48 10.06
CA THR A 586 -35.13 -19.12 9.88
C THR A 586 -34.27 -19.08 11.15
N HIS A 587 -34.41 -18.02 11.97
CA HIS A 587 -33.65 -17.86 13.21
C HIS A 587 -34.10 -18.80 14.34
N LEU A 588 -35.34 -19.30 14.28
CA LEU A 588 -35.96 -20.18 15.29
C LEU A 588 -35.99 -21.66 14.88
N GLN A 589 -35.43 -22.02 13.71
CA GLN A 589 -35.42 -23.40 13.20
C GLN A 589 -34.94 -24.42 14.24
N GLY A 590 -33.88 -24.09 14.99
CA GLY A 590 -33.33 -24.98 16.01
C GLY A 590 -34.33 -25.33 17.12
N ALA A 591 -35.15 -24.37 17.54
CA ALA A 591 -36.17 -24.59 18.56
C ALA A 591 -37.27 -25.52 18.05
N PHE A 592 -37.73 -25.33 16.82
CA PHE A 592 -38.73 -26.20 16.20
C PHE A 592 -38.20 -27.62 15.97
N LEU A 593 -36.94 -27.77 15.55
CA LEU A 593 -36.30 -29.08 15.40
C LEU A 593 -36.22 -29.83 16.73
N LEU A 594 -35.80 -29.15 17.81
CA LEU A 594 -35.75 -29.75 19.15
C LEU A 594 -37.14 -30.11 19.68
N PHE A 595 -38.15 -29.28 19.42
CA PHE A 595 -39.53 -29.56 19.80
C PHE A 595 -40.08 -30.80 19.08
N LEU A 596 -39.90 -30.90 17.77
CA LEU A 596 -40.33 -32.06 16.99
C LEU A 596 -39.59 -33.32 17.43
N LEU A 597 -38.28 -33.24 17.67
CA LEU A 597 -37.49 -34.36 18.20
C LEU A 597 -37.99 -34.81 19.57
N GLY A 598 -38.35 -33.86 20.45
CA GLY A 598 -38.90 -34.18 21.77
C GLY A 598 -40.23 -34.92 21.68
N ILE A 599 -41.14 -34.48 20.80
CA ILE A 599 -42.42 -35.15 20.56
C ILE A 599 -42.21 -36.56 20.00
N THR A 600 -41.34 -36.72 18.99
CA THR A 600 -41.13 -38.04 18.38
C THR A 600 -40.55 -39.03 19.38
N VAL A 601 -39.56 -38.63 20.18
CA VAL A 601 -39.02 -39.47 21.26
C VAL A 601 -40.09 -39.80 22.30
N GLY A 602 -40.91 -38.81 22.69
CA GLY A 602 -42.01 -39.03 23.64
C GLY A 602 -43.04 -40.03 23.13
N VAL A 603 -43.46 -39.92 21.87
CA VAL A 603 -44.39 -40.85 21.22
C VAL A 603 -43.79 -42.25 21.12
N LEU A 604 -42.52 -42.37 20.75
CA LEU A 604 -41.83 -43.66 20.67
C LEU A 604 -41.74 -44.34 22.04
N MET A 605 -41.42 -43.60 23.10
CA MET A 605 -41.38 -44.13 24.46
C MET A 605 -42.78 -44.57 24.93
N PHE A 606 -43.82 -43.77 24.66
CA PHE A 606 -45.19 -44.15 24.99
C PHE A 606 -45.63 -45.43 24.25
N ILE A 607 -45.31 -45.57 22.96
CA ILE A 607 -45.59 -46.78 22.19
C ILE A 607 -44.82 -47.97 22.78
N ALA A 608 -43.54 -47.80 23.12
CA ALA A 608 -42.74 -48.85 23.74
C ALA A 608 -43.32 -49.30 25.09
N GLU A 609 -43.71 -48.37 25.95
CA GLU A 609 -44.38 -48.68 27.23
C GLU A 609 -45.70 -49.42 27.01
N ALA A 610 -46.52 -48.96 26.07
CA ALA A 610 -47.81 -49.60 25.74
C ALA A 610 -47.62 -51.02 25.19
N LEU A 611 -46.57 -51.27 24.41
CA LEU A 611 -46.22 -52.61 23.94
C LEU A 611 -45.73 -53.50 25.09
N VAL A 612 -44.86 -52.99 25.96
CA VAL A 612 -44.38 -53.74 27.14
C VAL A 612 -45.55 -54.11 28.06
N ILE A 613 -46.48 -53.20 28.32
CA ILE A 613 -47.68 -53.44 29.14
C ILE A 613 -48.65 -54.44 28.49
N LYS A 614 -48.64 -54.58 27.16
CA LYS A 614 -49.51 -55.52 26.44
C LYS A 614 -48.92 -56.93 26.34
N PHE A 615 -47.60 -57.07 26.46
CA PHE A 615 -46.87 -58.35 26.39
C PHE A 615 -46.49 -58.93 27.77
N TYR A 616 -46.68 -58.16 28.84
CA TYR A 616 -46.69 -58.60 30.23
C TYR A 616 -48.12 -58.75 30.73
#